data_AF-B5JMG8-F1
#
_entry.id   AF-B5JMG8-F1
#
_cell.length_a   1.000
_cell.length_b   1.000
_cell.length_c   1.000
_cell.angle_alpha   90.00
_cell.angle_beta   90.00
_cell.angle_gamma   90.00
#
_symmetry.space_group_name_H-M   'P 1'
#
loop_
_entity.id
_entity.type
_entity.pdbx_description
1 polymer ?
#
loop_
_entity_poly.entity_id
_entity_poly.type
_entity_poly.pdbx_seq_one_letter_code
_entity_poly.pdbx_strand_id
1 'polypeptide(L)'
;MGDRYFDFKEDYKGQLSLIALEDIRAMESDLGLEVPDLREFRRNIVVSGVDLNGLVGKDFRLGDVELRGVEQCKPCPWMDESIGAGAHAALENRGGLRCRILSSGILGKGELSLEPSV
;
A
#
# COMPACT_ATOMS: atom_id res chain seq x y z
N MET A 1 -5.30 -18.35 0.46
CA MET A 1 -6.41 -17.75 1.23
C MET A 1 -5.98 -17.64 2.68
N GLY A 2 -6.18 -16.48 3.32
CA GLY A 2 -5.76 -16.24 4.71
C GLY A 2 -5.64 -14.76 5.11
N ASP A 3 -6.33 -13.85 4.42
CA ASP A 3 -6.26 -12.43 4.76
C ASP A 3 -7.34 -12.06 5.79
N ARG A 4 -6.96 -11.22 6.77
CA ARG A 4 -7.75 -10.88 7.98
C ARG A 4 -9.04 -10.11 7.67
N TYR A 5 -9.21 -9.63 6.43
CA TYR A 5 -10.33 -8.79 6.00
C TYR A 5 -11.23 -9.42 4.95
N PHE A 6 -11.01 -10.69 4.61
CA PHE A 6 -11.97 -11.43 3.80
C PHE A 6 -13.27 -11.54 4.62
N ASP A 7 -14.30 -10.81 4.20
CA ASP A 7 -15.68 -10.81 4.75
C ASP A 7 -16.02 -9.88 5.94
N PHE A 8 -15.23 -8.83 6.24
CA PHE A 8 -15.46 -8.04 7.49
C PHE A 8 -16.51 -6.90 7.40
N LYS A 9 -17.06 -6.57 6.22
CA LYS A 9 -18.28 -5.76 5.98
C LYS A 9 -18.40 -5.39 4.49
N GLU A 10 -19.63 -5.36 3.95
CA GLU A 10 -19.91 -4.56 2.75
C GLU A 10 -19.37 -3.14 2.99
N ASP A 11 -18.56 -2.62 2.07
CA ASP A 11 -18.08 -1.23 2.08
C ASP A 11 -16.83 -0.90 2.97
N TYR A 12 -16.06 -1.88 3.45
CA TYR A 12 -14.84 -1.61 4.23
C TYR A 12 -13.81 -0.79 3.43
N LYS A 13 -13.43 0.39 3.94
CA LYS A 13 -12.56 1.40 3.29
C LYS A 13 -11.06 1.00 3.17
N GLY A 14 -10.75 -0.28 3.31
CA GLY A 14 -9.38 -0.80 3.28
C GLY A 14 -9.36 -2.30 3.03
N GLN A 15 -10.06 -2.75 2.00
CA GLN A 15 -10.03 -4.16 1.56
C GLN A 15 -8.64 -4.54 1.04
N LEU A 16 -7.90 -3.57 0.49
CA LEU A 16 -6.55 -3.75 0.01
C LEU A 16 -5.69 -2.54 0.38
N SER A 17 -4.43 -2.76 0.68
CA SER A 17 -3.46 -1.67 0.89
C SER A 17 -2.20 -1.89 0.06
N LEU A 18 -1.78 -0.81 -0.60
CA LEU A 18 -0.58 -0.73 -1.44
C LEU A 18 0.47 0.10 -0.71
N ILE A 19 1.75 -0.18 -0.96
CA ILE A 19 2.87 0.70 -0.59
C ILE A 19 3.88 0.73 -1.73
N ALA A 20 4.47 1.90 -1.98
CA ALA A 20 5.48 2.05 -3.00
C ALA A 20 6.83 1.58 -2.44
N LEU A 21 7.58 0.84 -3.24
CA LEU A 21 8.93 0.41 -2.89
C LEU A 21 9.88 1.61 -2.75
N GLU A 22 9.62 2.66 -3.53
CA GLU A 22 10.32 3.94 -3.48
C GLU A 22 10.14 4.62 -2.12
N ASP A 23 8.95 4.56 -1.55
CA ASP A 23 8.64 5.12 -0.23
C ASP A 23 9.40 4.38 0.88
N ILE A 24 9.44 3.04 0.79
CA ILE A 24 10.20 2.20 1.72
C ILE A 24 11.69 2.54 1.63
N ARG A 25 12.25 2.58 0.43
CA ARG A 25 13.68 2.89 0.21
C ARG A 25 14.05 4.30 0.65
N ALA A 26 13.16 5.26 0.43
CA ALA A 26 13.37 6.63 0.90
C ALA A 26 13.39 6.68 2.42
N MET A 27 12.47 5.97 3.09
CA MET A 27 12.46 5.85 4.55
C MET A 27 13.73 5.15 5.09
N GLU A 28 14.16 4.05 4.46
CA GLU A 28 15.41 3.35 4.79
C GLU A 28 16.62 4.28 4.69
N SER A 29 16.71 5.05 3.59
CA SER A 29 17.76 6.03 3.39
C SER A 29 17.72 7.19 4.39
N ASP A 30 16.53 7.69 4.73
CA ASP A 30 16.34 8.80 5.68
C ASP A 30 16.77 8.38 7.10
N LEU A 31 16.56 7.12 7.46
CA LEU A 31 16.85 6.59 8.80
C LEU A 31 18.20 5.86 8.88
N GLY A 32 18.86 5.61 7.75
CA GLY A 32 20.10 4.84 7.69
C GLY A 32 19.91 3.39 8.19
N LEU A 33 18.73 2.81 7.96
CA LEU A 33 18.39 1.44 8.32
C LEU A 33 17.92 0.65 7.10
N GLU A 34 17.90 -0.66 7.22
CA GLU A 34 17.33 -1.57 6.23
C GLU A 34 16.21 -2.36 6.90
N VAL A 35 15.05 -2.43 6.26
CA VAL A 35 13.91 -3.21 6.76
C VAL A 35 14.08 -4.66 6.32
N PRO A 36 14.34 -5.60 7.24
CA PRO A 36 14.63 -6.98 6.86
C PRO A 36 13.39 -7.72 6.32
N ASP A 37 12.20 -7.27 6.68
CA ASP A 37 10.93 -7.86 6.24
C ASP A 37 9.88 -6.80 5.91
N LEU A 38 9.49 -6.70 4.65
CA LEU A 38 8.44 -5.78 4.20
C LEU A 38 7.06 -6.08 4.81
N ARG A 39 6.88 -7.25 5.43
CA ARG A 39 5.67 -7.59 6.18
C ARG A 39 5.47 -6.70 7.42
N GLU A 40 6.51 -6.05 7.93
CA GLU A 40 6.42 -5.09 9.04
C GLU A 40 5.49 -3.90 8.71
N PHE A 41 5.42 -3.50 7.43
CA PHE A 41 4.49 -2.46 6.98
C PHE A 41 3.02 -2.91 7.02
N ARG A 42 2.76 -4.22 7.14
CA ARG A 42 1.42 -4.83 7.15
C ARG A 42 0.55 -4.37 5.97
N ARG A 43 1.16 -4.26 4.79
CA ARG A 43 0.51 -3.94 3.52
C ARG A 43 0.31 -5.19 2.69
N ASN A 44 -0.74 -5.21 1.89
CA ASN A 44 -1.08 -6.39 1.08
C ASN A 44 -0.17 -6.50 -0.14
N ILE A 45 0.14 -5.36 -0.78
CA ILE A 45 0.87 -5.32 -2.05
C ILE A 45 1.95 -4.23 -1.99
N VAL A 46 3.14 -4.59 -2.46
CA VAL A 46 4.23 -3.64 -2.73
C VAL A 46 4.28 -3.40 -4.23
N VAL A 47 4.27 -2.14 -4.65
CA VAL A 47 4.38 -1.73 -6.06
C VAL A 47 5.62 -0.88 -6.27
N SER A 48 6.09 -0.78 -7.50
CA SER A 48 7.21 0.09 -7.89
C SER A 48 6.87 0.84 -9.17
N GLY A 49 7.39 2.05 -9.33
CA GLY A 49 7.19 2.91 -10.49
C GLY A 49 5.81 3.58 -10.54
N VAL A 50 5.10 3.65 -9.41
CA VAL A 50 3.71 4.15 -9.34
C VAL A 50 3.60 5.27 -8.32
N ASP A 51 3.02 6.41 -8.74
CA ASP A 51 2.60 7.47 -7.82
C ASP A 51 1.27 7.11 -7.16
N LEU A 52 1.35 6.44 -6.00
CA LEU A 52 0.18 6.07 -5.20
C LEU A 52 -0.62 7.28 -4.69
N ASN A 53 0.05 8.40 -4.43
CA ASN A 53 -0.61 9.61 -3.94
C ASN A 53 -1.49 10.25 -5.03
N GLY A 54 -1.05 10.18 -6.28
CA GLY A 54 -1.81 10.60 -7.45
C GLY A 54 -3.07 9.76 -7.74
N LEU A 55 -3.20 8.58 -7.15
CA LEU A 55 -4.34 7.66 -7.31
C LEU A 55 -5.42 7.82 -6.22
N VAL A 56 -5.19 8.66 -5.20
CA VAL A 56 -6.19 8.94 -4.16
C VAL A 56 -7.45 9.53 -4.79
N GLY A 57 -8.59 8.90 -4.52
CA GLY A 57 -9.91 9.29 -5.05
C GLY A 57 -10.19 8.83 -6.48
N LYS A 58 -9.26 8.12 -7.13
CA LYS A 58 -9.37 7.66 -8.52
C LYS A 58 -9.55 6.16 -8.61
N ASP A 59 -10.21 5.74 -9.68
CA ASP A 59 -10.34 4.33 -10.05
C ASP A 59 -9.22 3.97 -11.01
N PHE A 60 -8.60 2.83 -10.81
CA PHE A 60 -7.47 2.35 -11.59
C PHE A 60 -7.48 0.83 -11.66
N ARG A 61 -6.94 0.29 -12.74
CA ARG A 61 -6.77 -1.14 -12.96
C ARG A 61 -5.33 -1.53 -12.67
N LEU A 62 -5.13 -2.54 -11.83
CA LEU A 62 -3.84 -3.17 -11.56
C LEU A 62 -3.91 -4.62 -12.05
N GLY A 63 -3.20 -4.94 -13.13
CA GLY A 63 -3.35 -6.22 -13.81
C GLY A 63 -4.80 -6.46 -14.22
N ASP A 64 -5.42 -7.51 -13.69
CA ASP A 64 -6.82 -7.87 -13.97
C ASP A 64 -7.82 -7.39 -12.90
N VAL A 65 -7.37 -6.59 -11.93
CA VAL A 65 -8.22 -6.12 -10.81
C VAL A 65 -8.43 -4.62 -10.90
N GLU A 66 -9.68 -4.20 -10.85
CA GLU A 66 -10.06 -2.79 -10.72
C GLU A 66 -10.10 -2.41 -9.25
N LEU A 67 -9.42 -1.32 -8.92
CA LEU A 67 -9.22 -0.79 -7.59
C LEU A 67 -9.60 0.68 -7.56
N ARG A 68 -10.21 1.13 -6.47
CA ARG A 68 -10.41 2.54 -6.18
C ARG A 68 -9.47 2.98 -5.09
N GLY A 69 -8.61 3.97 -5.36
CA GLY A 69 -7.82 4.64 -4.34
C GLY A 69 -8.74 5.43 -3.41
N VAL A 70 -8.77 5.06 -2.13
CA VAL A 70 -9.67 5.66 -1.15
C VAL A 70 -8.97 6.81 -0.43
N GLU A 71 -7.87 6.51 0.24
CA GLU A 71 -7.12 7.47 1.05
C GLU A 71 -5.68 7.00 1.26
N GLN A 72 -4.79 7.95 1.58
CA GLN A 72 -3.44 7.62 2.02
C GLN A 72 -3.47 6.90 3.37
N CYS A 73 -2.58 5.94 3.53
CA CYS A 73 -2.36 5.28 4.80
C CYS A 73 -1.57 6.20 5.72
N LYS A 74 -2.20 6.66 6.80
CA LYS A 74 -1.50 7.39 7.86
C LYS A 74 -0.63 6.40 8.65
N PRO A 75 0.69 6.62 8.77
CA PRO A 75 1.52 5.82 9.66
C PRO A 75 1.07 6.00 11.10
N CYS A 76 1.24 4.97 11.93
CA CYS A 76 0.95 5.03 13.36
C CYS A 76 2.26 5.11 14.16
N PRO A 77 2.22 5.62 15.41
CA PRO A 77 3.41 5.69 16.26
C PRO A 77 4.10 4.34 16.48
N TRP A 78 3.35 3.24 16.36
CA TRP A 78 3.90 1.87 16.44
C TRP A 78 4.95 1.56 15.37
N MET A 79 5.00 2.30 14.27
CA MET A 79 6.07 2.15 13.27
C MET A 79 7.46 2.42 13.86
N ASP A 80 7.56 3.33 14.84
CA ASP A 80 8.84 3.60 15.51
C ASP A 80 9.33 2.38 16.31
N GLU A 81 8.41 1.56 16.83
CA GLU A 81 8.72 0.34 17.58
C GLU A 81 9.00 -0.86 16.66
N SER A 82 8.27 -0.97 15.55
CA SER A 82 8.35 -2.09 14.61
C SER A 82 9.51 -1.97 13.63
N ILE A 83 9.75 -0.77 13.08
CA ILE A 83 10.82 -0.52 12.10
C ILE A 83 12.04 0.10 12.78
N GLY A 84 11.84 1.15 13.55
CA GLY A 84 12.91 1.89 14.20
C GLY A 84 12.55 3.34 14.44
N ALA A 85 13.23 3.97 15.40
CA ALA A 85 12.94 5.34 15.81
C ALA A 85 12.97 6.31 14.62
N GLY A 86 11.88 7.06 14.42
CA GLY A 86 11.74 8.01 13.32
C GLY A 86 11.00 7.45 12.09
N ALA A 87 10.70 6.15 12.05
CA ALA A 87 9.92 5.54 10.97
C ALA A 87 8.53 6.14 10.83
N HIS A 88 7.87 6.51 11.94
CA HIS A 88 6.58 7.18 11.90
C HIS A 88 6.65 8.50 11.12
N ALA A 89 7.65 9.34 11.39
CA ALA A 89 7.84 10.61 10.70
C ALA A 89 8.33 10.42 9.26
N ALA A 90 9.26 9.49 9.03
CA ALA A 90 9.79 9.20 7.69
C ALA A 90 8.71 8.63 6.74
N LEU A 91 7.68 7.98 7.28
CA LEU A 91 6.53 7.47 6.53
C LEU A 91 5.39 8.48 6.38
N GLU A 92 5.54 9.71 6.86
CA GLU A 92 4.52 10.76 6.69
C GLU A 92 4.33 11.05 5.19
N ASN A 93 3.09 10.91 4.70
CA ASN A 93 2.71 10.93 3.27
C ASN A 93 3.30 9.80 2.39
N ARG A 94 3.96 8.81 3.01
CA ARG A 94 4.60 7.65 2.37
C ARG A 94 4.11 6.31 2.93
N GLY A 95 3.03 6.33 3.72
CA GLY A 95 2.51 5.13 4.39
C GLY A 95 1.79 4.15 3.47
N GLY A 96 1.59 4.51 2.18
CA GLY A 96 0.90 3.73 1.17
C GLY A 96 -0.52 4.24 0.84
N LEU A 97 -1.26 3.47 0.03
CA LEU A 97 -2.62 3.79 -0.45
C LEU A 97 -3.61 2.71 -0.05
N ARG A 98 -4.72 3.10 0.58
CA ARG A 98 -5.86 2.21 0.82
C ARG A 98 -6.72 2.15 -0.43
N CYS A 99 -7.06 0.94 -0.82
CA CYS A 99 -7.89 0.68 -1.97
C CYS A 99 -9.12 -0.13 -1.63
N ARG A 100 -10.16 0.10 -2.43
CA ARG A 100 -11.36 -0.73 -2.49
C ARG A 100 -11.32 -1.57 -3.75
N ILE A 101 -11.71 -2.83 -3.65
CA ILE A 101 -11.77 -3.74 -4.78
C ILE A 101 -13.10 -3.49 -5.51
N LEU A 102 -13.03 -3.09 -6.78
CA LEU A 102 -14.20 -2.86 -7.62
C LEU A 102 -14.55 -4.10 -8.45
N SER A 103 -13.54 -4.89 -8.83
CA SER A 103 -13.73 -6.12 -9.61
C SER A 103 -12.95 -7.30 -9.03
N SER A 104 -13.45 -8.51 -9.26
CA SER A 104 -12.75 -9.75 -8.91
C SER A 104 -11.73 -10.10 -9.98
N GLY A 105 -10.52 -10.47 -9.57
CA GLY A 105 -9.47 -10.91 -10.47
C GLY A 105 -8.32 -11.58 -9.72
N ILE A 106 -7.28 -11.99 -10.45
CA ILE A 106 -6.11 -12.66 -9.88
C ILE A 106 -4.92 -11.72 -10.01
N LEU A 107 -4.27 -11.42 -8.88
CA LEU A 107 -3.00 -10.71 -8.86
C LEU A 107 -1.86 -11.70 -8.62
N GLY A 108 -0.94 -11.75 -9.57
CA GLY A 108 0.33 -12.48 -9.44
C GLY A 108 1.46 -11.58 -8.96
N LYS A 109 2.56 -12.19 -8.52
CA LYS A 109 3.83 -11.46 -8.37
C LYS A 109 4.45 -11.26 -9.75
N GLY A 110 5.10 -10.12 -9.96
CA GLY A 110 5.81 -9.80 -11.19
C GLY A 110 5.40 -8.45 -11.75
N GLU A 111 5.58 -8.29 -13.06
CA GLU A 111 5.21 -7.09 -13.78
C GLU A 111 3.69 -7.07 -14.03
N LEU A 112 3.04 -5.98 -13.65
CA LEU A 112 1.61 -5.75 -13.81
C LEU A 112 1.40 -4.38 -14.47
N SER A 113 0.45 -4.28 -15.38
CA SER A 113 0.03 -3.01 -15.95
C SER A 113 -0.79 -2.21 -14.94
N LEU A 114 -0.54 -0.91 -14.84
CA LEU A 114 -1.40 0.03 -14.12
C LEU A 114 -2.01 1.02 -15.09
N GLU A 115 -3.33 1.05 -15.17
CA GLU A 115 -4.08 1.91 -16.09
C GLU A 115 -5.15 2.67 -15.32
N PRO A 116 -5.31 4.00 -15.53
CA PRO A 116 -6.45 4.73 -14.98
C PRO A 116 -7.76 4.14 -15.52
N SER A 117 -8.74 3.89 -14.64
CA SER A 117 -10.09 3.54 -15.06
C SER A 117 -10.82 4.83 -15.42
N VAL A 118 -11.33 4.90 -16.65
CA VAL A 118 -12.04 6.07 -17.21
C VAL A 118 -13.40 6.26 -16.56
#